data_AF-A0A1A3HLZ0-F1
#
_entry.id   AF-A0A1A3HLZ0-F1
#
_cell.length_a   1.000
_cell.length_b   1.000
_cell.length_c   1.000
_cell.angle_alpha   90.00
_cell.angle_beta   90.00
_cell.angle_gamma   90.00
#
_symmetry.space_group_name_H-M   'P 1'
#
loop_
_entity.id
_entity.type
_entity.pdbx_description
1 polymer ?
#
loop_
_entity_poly.entity_id
_entity_poly.type
_entity_poly.pdbx_seq_one_letter_code
_entity_poly.pdbx_strand_id
1 'polypeptide(L)'
;MKLNRFGAALGVLASSALVLSGCGSDNNASGGGASSGQSSGNVSCGGKKTLKASGSTAQANAMTRFVKAFEQACPGQTLNYTGNGSGAGISEFNGNQTDFGGSDSPLSQAEAGAAQQRCGGAPAWNLPVVFGPIAVTYNINGVTSLNLDGPTLAKIFNGAITTWNDPAIQGINAGTNLPATPIHVVFRSDESGTTDNFQRYLDAASDGAWGKGAGKAFKGGIGEGAKGNDGTSAAIKNTEGSITYNEW
;
A
#
# COMPACT_ATOMS: atom_id res chain seq x y z
N MET A 1 33.60 25.63 66.97
CA MET A 1 34.51 26.10 65.89
C MET A 1 33.69 26.32 64.62
N LYS A 2 33.89 27.49 63.98
CA LYS A 2 33.51 27.90 62.61
C LYS A 2 32.01 28.12 62.26
N LEU A 3 31.53 29.34 62.58
CA LEU A 3 31.11 30.42 61.65
C LEU A 3 31.42 30.13 60.14
N ASN A 4 30.68 30.51 59.09
CA ASN A 4 29.55 31.43 58.82
C ASN A 4 29.42 31.42 57.24
N ARG A 5 28.28 31.62 56.57
CA ARG A 5 27.92 32.87 55.83
C ARG A 5 27.06 32.62 54.56
N PHE A 6 26.00 33.45 54.40
CA PHE A 6 25.47 34.12 53.18
C PHE A 6 24.92 33.25 52.02
N GLY A 7 23.81 33.54 51.34
CA GLY A 7 22.89 34.69 51.30
C GLY A 7 22.10 34.66 49.97
N ALA A 8 20.88 35.23 49.97
CA ALA A 8 20.05 35.65 48.82
C ALA A 8 19.56 34.54 47.83
N ALA A 9 18.49 34.67 47.05
CA ALA A 9 17.24 35.42 46.97
C ALA A 9 16.54 34.92 45.68
N LEU A 10 15.21 35.08 45.56
CA LEU A 10 14.39 35.08 44.31
C LEU A 10 14.35 33.73 43.54
N GLY A 11 13.21 33.05 43.36
CA GLY A 11 11.97 33.52 42.73
C GLY A 11 11.99 33.21 41.24
N VAL A 12 11.25 32.19 40.78
CA VAL A 12 10.51 32.12 39.49
C VAL A 12 9.62 30.85 39.52
N LEU A 13 8.31 31.08 39.42
CA LEU A 13 7.30 30.09 39.05
C LEU A 13 7.49 29.74 37.57
N ALA A 14 7.68 28.46 37.25
CA ALA A 14 7.55 27.95 35.90
C ALA A 14 6.67 26.69 35.92
N SER A 15 5.39 26.90 35.68
CA SER A 15 4.37 25.88 35.49
C SER A 15 4.60 25.19 34.13
N SER A 16 5.33 24.09 34.12
CA SER A 16 5.44 23.23 32.93
C SER A 16 4.44 22.08 33.04
N ALA A 17 3.25 22.26 32.50
CA ALA A 17 2.30 21.18 32.27
C ALA A 17 2.76 20.37 31.05
N LEU A 18 3.45 19.26 31.31
CA LEU A 18 3.69 18.20 30.33
C LEU A 18 2.72 17.06 30.64
N VAL A 19 1.61 16.98 29.89
CA VAL A 19 0.79 15.77 29.83
C VAL A 19 0.97 15.18 28.43
N LEU A 20 1.99 14.34 28.28
CA LEU A 20 2.00 13.29 27.27
C LEU A 20 1.48 12.02 27.94
N SER A 21 0.26 11.61 27.60
CA SER A 21 -0.25 10.27 27.89
C SER A 21 -1.29 9.92 26.83
N GLY A 22 -0.96 8.94 26.00
CA GLY A 22 -1.83 8.44 24.95
C GLY A 22 -1.26 7.19 24.27
N CYS A 23 -0.74 6.24 25.06
CA CYS A 23 -0.62 4.85 24.63
C CYS A 23 -1.91 4.13 25.00
N GLY A 24 -2.40 3.30 24.09
CA GLY A 24 -3.65 2.56 24.21
C GLY A 24 -3.64 1.44 25.26
N SER A 25 -4.85 0.96 25.53
CA SER A 25 -5.11 -0.41 25.96
C SER A 25 -6.52 -0.77 25.53
N ASP A 26 -6.62 -1.84 24.75
CA ASP A 26 -7.86 -2.47 24.33
C ASP A 26 -8.61 -3.05 25.53
N ASN A 27 -9.95 -2.97 25.49
CA ASN A 27 -10.82 -4.03 26.00
C ASN A 27 -12.25 -3.96 25.43
N ASN A 28 -12.80 -5.15 25.22
CA ASN A 28 -13.89 -5.55 24.34
C ASN A 28 -15.31 -4.99 24.64
N ALA A 29 -16.09 -4.91 23.56
CA ALA A 29 -17.55 -4.99 23.42
C ALA A 29 -18.42 -5.06 24.70
N SER A 30 -19.32 -4.08 24.85
CA SER A 30 -20.79 -4.29 24.89
C SER A 30 -21.56 -3.00 25.18
N GLY A 31 -22.60 -2.75 24.37
CA GLY A 31 -23.83 -2.06 24.80
C GLY A 31 -23.85 -0.53 24.94
N GLY A 32 -24.42 0.13 23.92
CA GLY A 32 -25.35 1.25 24.13
C GLY A 32 -24.79 2.67 24.09
N GLY A 33 -25.21 3.42 23.06
CA GLY A 33 -25.15 4.89 23.05
C GLY A 33 -24.41 5.44 21.83
N ALA A 34 -25.13 5.61 20.72
CA ALA A 34 -24.67 6.49 19.66
C ALA A 34 -24.59 7.92 20.22
N SER A 35 -23.37 8.40 20.51
CA SER A 35 -23.11 9.83 20.61
C SER A 35 -22.51 10.32 19.30
N SER A 36 -23.40 10.78 18.42
CA SER A 36 -23.07 11.71 17.34
C SER A 36 -22.31 12.91 17.91
N GLY A 37 -21.07 13.09 17.48
CA GLY A 37 -20.29 14.26 17.88
C GLY A 37 -18.79 14.11 17.68
N GLN A 38 -18.36 13.40 16.64
CA GLN A 38 -16.98 13.56 16.19
C GLN A 38 -16.96 14.88 15.43
N SER A 39 -16.24 15.87 15.97
CA SER A 39 -16.08 17.18 15.35
C SER A 39 -15.46 17.01 13.97
N SER A 40 -16.30 16.92 12.94
CA SER A 40 -15.92 17.25 11.58
C SER A 40 -15.38 18.68 11.65
N GLY A 41 -14.07 18.85 11.54
CA GLY A 41 -13.50 20.18 11.37
C GLY A 41 -14.29 20.89 10.28
N ASN A 42 -14.56 22.19 10.43
CA ASN A 42 -15.29 22.94 9.41
C ASN A 42 -14.57 22.79 8.06
N VAL A 43 -15.12 21.95 7.17
CA VAL A 43 -14.54 21.72 5.85
C VAL A 43 -14.95 22.90 4.98
N SER A 44 -13.98 23.67 4.52
CA SER A 44 -14.24 24.73 3.54
C SER A 44 -14.39 24.11 2.16
N CYS A 45 -15.63 23.91 1.74
CA CYS A 45 -15.99 23.30 0.47
C CYS A 45 -15.85 24.30 -0.70
N GLY A 46 -14.60 24.56 -1.10
CA GLY A 46 -14.26 25.35 -2.29
C GLY A 46 -13.96 24.47 -3.51
N GLY A 47 -13.48 25.10 -4.60
CA GLY A 47 -12.96 24.37 -5.77
C GLY A 47 -14.02 23.91 -6.78
N LYS A 48 -13.66 22.89 -7.57
CA LYS A 48 -14.52 22.35 -8.64
C LYS A 48 -15.72 21.59 -8.05
N LYS A 49 -16.86 21.65 -8.75
CA LYS A 49 -18.05 20.86 -8.38
C LYS A 49 -17.85 19.36 -8.55
N THR A 50 -17.05 18.94 -9.52
CA THR A 50 -16.72 17.53 -9.73
C THR A 50 -15.22 17.40 -9.86
N LEU A 51 -14.65 16.62 -8.95
CA LEU A 51 -13.26 16.17 -9.03
C LEU A 51 -13.20 14.84 -9.79
N LYS A 52 -12.20 14.71 -10.65
CA LYS A 52 -11.87 13.47 -11.37
C LYS A 52 -10.55 12.94 -10.87
N ALA A 53 -10.47 11.66 -10.59
CA ALA A 53 -9.26 11.00 -10.15
C ALA A 53 -9.20 9.57 -10.68
N SER A 54 -7.99 9.04 -10.75
CA SER A 54 -7.76 7.66 -11.18
C SER A 54 -6.44 7.14 -10.63
N GLY A 55 -6.24 5.83 -10.73
CA GLY A 55 -4.93 5.23 -10.51
C GLY A 55 -4.98 3.92 -9.75
N SER A 56 -4.13 3.81 -8.72
CA SER A 56 -3.95 2.62 -7.90
C SER A 56 -5.25 1.89 -7.56
N THR A 57 -5.31 0.63 -7.94
CA THR A 57 -6.38 -0.28 -7.52
C THR A 57 -6.25 -0.72 -6.06
N ALA A 58 -5.07 -0.58 -5.45
CA ALA A 58 -4.85 -0.90 -4.03
C ALA A 58 -5.62 0.08 -3.12
N GLN A 59 -5.62 1.38 -3.44
CA GLN A 59 -6.35 2.34 -2.60
C GLN A 59 -7.84 2.50 -2.94
N ALA A 60 -8.38 1.72 -3.88
CA ALA A 60 -9.76 1.91 -4.38
C ALA A 60 -10.83 1.77 -3.27
N ASN A 61 -10.63 0.83 -2.35
CA ASN A 61 -11.53 0.63 -1.20
C ASN A 61 -11.48 1.83 -0.24
N ALA A 62 -10.29 2.35 0.05
CA ALA A 62 -10.14 3.55 0.86
C ALA A 62 -10.73 4.77 0.17
N MET A 63 -10.51 4.92 -1.13
CA MET A 63 -11.06 6.03 -1.91
C MET A 63 -12.59 6.01 -1.92
N THR A 64 -13.22 4.83 -1.98
CA THR A 64 -14.69 4.71 -1.83
C THR A 64 -15.18 5.34 -0.52
N ARG A 65 -14.43 5.15 0.57
CA ARG A 65 -14.76 5.77 1.87
C ARG A 65 -14.49 7.27 1.87
N PHE A 66 -13.38 7.71 1.27
CA PHE A 66 -13.02 9.13 1.16
C PHE A 66 -14.01 9.92 0.31
N VAL A 67 -14.43 9.37 -0.82
CA VAL A 67 -15.48 9.95 -1.68
C VAL A 67 -16.75 10.15 -0.87
N LYS A 68 -17.22 9.10 -0.18
CA LYS A 68 -18.43 9.19 0.65
C LYS A 68 -18.31 10.27 1.73
N ALA A 69 -17.18 10.33 2.43
CA ALA A 69 -16.94 11.34 3.46
C ALA A 69 -16.88 12.77 2.88
N PHE A 70 -16.24 12.94 1.73
CA PHE A 70 -16.14 14.22 1.03
C PHE A 70 -17.50 14.74 0.57
N GLU A 71 -18.32 13.90 -0.07
CA GLU A 71 -19.64 14.29 -0.56
C GLU A 71 -20.62 14.60 0.57
N GLN A 72 -20.46 13.94 1.74
CA GLN A 72 -21.20 14.28 2.95
C GLN A 72 -20.77 15.62 3.55
N ALA A 73 -19.46 15.88 3.60
CA ALA A 73 -18.92 17.14 4.13
C ALA A 73 -19.17 18.33 3.20
N CYS A 74 -19.25 18.09 1.89
CA CYS A 74 -19.40 19.10 0.85
C CYS A 74 -20.62 18.83 -0.05
N PRO A 75 -21.85 19.08 0.43
CA PRO A 75 -23.07 18.84 -0.34
C PRO A 75 -23.04 19.51 -1.72
N GLY A 76 -23.34 18.73 -2.76
CA GLY A 76 -23.36 19.20 -4.15
C GLY A 76 -21.99 19.27 -4.83
N GLN A 77 -20.93 18.79 -4.17
CA GLN A 77 -19.68 18.40 -4.84
C GLN A 77 -19.59 16.88 -4.99
N THR A 78 -18.86 16.40 -6.00
CA THR A 78 -18.64 14.97 -6.26
C THR A 78 -17.17 14.66 -6.51
N LEU A 79 -16.76 13.42 -6.23
CA LEU A 79 -15.43 12.90 -6.55
C LEU A 79 -15.55 11.55 -7.26
N ASN A 80 -15.13 11.51 -8.52
CA ASN A 80 -15.13 10.29 -9.33
C ASN A 80 -13.71 9.68 -9.34
N TYR A 81 -13.55 8.50 -8.75
CA TYR A 81 -12.30 7.76 -8.78
C TYR A 81 -12.39 6.50 -9.66
N THR A 82 -11.47 6.36 -10.61
CA THR A 82 -11.34 5.17 -11.45
C THR A 82 -10.09 4.38 -11.07
N GLY A 83 -10.27 3.18 -10.50
CA GLY A 83 -9.15 2.25 -10.26
C GLY A 83 -8.68 1.60 -11.56
N ASN A 84 -7.52 2.01 -12.08
CA ASN A 84 -6.99 1.56 -13.38
C ASN A 84 -5.47 1.27 -13.37
N GLY A 85 -4.82 1.33 -12.22
CA GLY A 85 -3.38 1.10 -12.06
C GLY A 85 -2.60 2.40 -11.86
N SER A 86 -1.54 2.33 -11.06
CA SER A 86 -0.77 3.50 -10.63
C SER A 86 -0.07 4.21 -11.80
N GLY A 87 0.37 3.47 -12.83
CA GLY A 87 0.93 4.06 -14.05
C GLY A 87 -0.11 4.87 -14.83
N ALA A 88 -1.34 4.35 -14.97
CA ALA A 88 -2.44 5.08 -15.60
C ALA A 88 -2.82 6.34 -14.82
N GLY A 89 -2.92 6.25 -13.48
CA GLY A 89 -3.19 7.40 -12.63
C GLY A 89 -2.15 8.52 -12.76
N ILE A 90 -0.85 8.16 -12.80
CA ILE A 90 0.24 9.12 -13.04
C ILE A 90 0.14 9.71 -14.44
N SER A 91 -0.09 8.89 -15.46
CA SER A 91 -0.18 9.34 -16.86
C SER A 91 -1.35 10.30 -17.07
N GLU A 92 -2.55 9.96 -16.56
CA GLU A 92 -3.74 10.80 -16.64
C GLU A 92 -3.59 12.09 -15.80
N PHE A 93 -2.92 11.99 -14.65
CA PHE A 93 -2.53 13.17 -13.88
C PHE A 93 -1.44 13.99 -14.59
N ASN A 94 -0.54 13.45 -15.38
CA ASN A 94 0.41 14.30 -16.11
C ASN A 94 -0.23 14.91 -17.36
N GLY A 95 -1.18 14.20 -17.99
CA GLY A 95 -1.89 14.60 -19.19
C GLY A 95 -3.08 15.54 -19.01
N ASN A 96 -3.23 16.18 -17.84
CA ASN A 96 -4.36 17.07 -17.52
C ASN A 96 -5.77 16.45 -17.60
N GLN A 97 -5.89 15.13 -17.43
CA GLN A 97 -7.18 14.40 -17.55
C GLN A 97 -7.92 14.27 -16.21
N THR A 98 -7.17 14.06 -15.13
CA THR A 98 -7.68 13.94 -13.76
C THR A 98 -7.12 15.06 -12.88
N ASP A 99 -7.83 15.46 -11.83
CA ASP A 99 -7.41 16.48 -10.88
C ASP A 99 -6.28 16.00 -9.96
N PHE A 100 -6.27 14.71 -9.61
CA PHE A 100 -5.15 14.04 -8.94
C PHE A 100 -5.05 12.57 -9.38
N GLY A 101 -3.86 11.99 -9.23
CA GLY A 101 -3.58 10.59 -9.49
C GLY A 101 -3.30 9.82 -8.20
N GLY A 102 -3.91 8.65 -8.04
CA GLY A 102 -3.56 7.70 -6.99
C GLY A 102 -2.41 6.80 -7.44
N SER A 103 -1.36 6.68 -6.63
CA SER A 103 -0.23 5.81 -6.92
C SER A 103 0.36 5.22 -5.64
N ASP A 104 0.83 3.97 -5.72
CA ASP A 104 1.60 3.31 -4.65
C ASP A 104 3.12 3.47 -4.86
N SER A 105 3.51 4.08 -5.98
CA SER A 105 4.88 4.47 -6.27
C SER A 105 4.99 5.99 -6.31
N PRO A 106 6.01 6.59 -5.68
CA PRO A 106 6.30 8.00 -5.91
C PRO A 106 6.63 8.23 -7.39
N LEU A 107 6.36 9.45 -7.88
CA LEU A 107 6.76 9.88 -9.21
C LEU A 107 8.28 9.67 -9.41
N SER A 108 8.66 9.05 -10.52
CA SER A 108 10.03 9.08 -11.00
C SER A 108 10.44 10.50 -11.38
N GLN A 109 11.74 10.74 -11.58
CA GLN A 109 12.23 12.06 -11.97
C GLN A 109 11.57 12.58 -13.26
N ALA A 110 11.39 11.71 -14.26
CA ALA A 110 10.73 12.08 -15.51
C ALA A 110 9.24 12.40 -15.30
N GLU A 111 8.53 11.57 -14.53
CA GLU A 111 7.11 11.79 -14.20
C GLU A 111 6.92 13.07 -13.37
N ALA A 112 7.83 13.38 -12.45
CA ALA A 112 7.81 14.61 -11.65
C ALA A 112 8.05 15.86 -12.52
N GLY A 113 8.95 15.78 -13.50
CA GLY A 113 9.16 16.86 -14.48
C GLY A 113 7.90 17.14 -15.32
N ALA A 114 7.25 16.08 -15.82
CA ALA A 114 5.98 16.22 -16.55
C ALA A 114 4.86 16.79 -15.67
N ALA A 115 4.77 16.33 -14.41
CA ALA A 115 3.83 16.84 -13.44
C ALA A 115 4.06 18.33 -13.14
N GLN A 116 5.32 18.74 -13.02
CA GLN A 116 5.69 20.14 -12.80
C GLN A 116 5.29 21.02 -13.98
N GLN A 117 5.49 20.55 -15.21
CA GLN A 117 5.05 21.25 -16.43
C GLN A 117 3.53 21.42 -16.43
N ARG A 118 2.78 20.37 -16.11
CA ARG A 118 1.32 20.45 -15.96
C ARG A 118 0.93 21.50 -14.92
N CYS A 119 1.61 21.55 -13.79
CA CYS A 119 1.31 22.45 -12.68
C CYS A 119 1.85 23.88 -12.86
N GLY A 120 2.15 24.30 -14.09
CA GLY A 120 2.62 25.66 -14.38
C GLY A 120 3.98 25.98 -13.76
N GLY A 121 4.85 24.97 -13.62
CA GLY A 121 6.17 25.11 -13.00
C GLY A 121 6.19 24.81 -11.50
N ALA A 122 5.05 24.63 -10.84
CA ALA A 122 4.99 24.24 -9.44
C ALA A 122 5.26 22.72 -9.28
N PRO A 123 5.99 22.31 -8.22
CA PRO A 123 6.23 20.89 -7.98
C PRO A 123 4.92 20.15 -7.71
N ALA A 124 4.78 18.94 -8.25
CA ALA A 124 3.74 18.01 -7.84
C ALA A 124 4.14 17.30 -6.55
N TRP A 125 3.15 17.05 -5.68
CA TRP A 125 3.37 16.49 -4.35
C TRP A 125 2.86 15.05 -4.29
N ASN A 126 3.68 14.16 -3.75
CA ASN A 126 3.23 12.82 -3.35
C ASN A 126 2.68 12.92 -1.93
N LEU A 127 1.37 12.89 -1.76
CA LEU A 127 0.73 12.96 -0.45
C LEU A 127 0.39 11.54 0.02
N PRO A 128 0.96 11.05 1.15
CA PRO A 128 0.59 9.75 1.69
C PRO A 128 -0.83 9.83 2.27
N VAL A 129 -1.73 8.97 1.78
CA VAL A 129 -3.15 8.95 2.20
C VAL A 129 -3.52 7.72 3.00
N VAL A 130 -2.94 6.56 2.67
CA VAL A 130 -3.22 5.26 3.30
C VAL A 130 -1.95 4.42 3.28
N PHE A 131 -1.77 3.61 4.33
CA PHE A 131 -0.75 2.57 4.39
C PHE A 131 -1.45 1.21 4.31
N GLY A 132 -1.06 0.40 3.33
CA GLY A 132 -1.63 -0.94 3.10
C GLY A 132 -0.52 -1.97 2.90
N PRO A 133 -0.59 -3.14 3.55
CA PRO A 133 0.35 -4.22 3.32
C PRO A 133 0.10 -4.88 1.95
N ILE A 134 1.17 -5.41 1.35
CA ILE A 134 1.06 -6.32 0.19
C ILE A 134 1.21 -7.74 0.72
N ALA A 135 0.21 -8.59 0.47
CA ALA A 135 0.22 -9.99 0.79
C ALA A 135 0.66 -10.81 -0.43
N VAL A 136 1.49 -11.82 -0.19
CA VAL A 136 1.69 -12.92 -1.15
C VAL A 136 0.58 -13.91 -0.92
N THR A 137 -0.26 -14.11 -1.92
CA THR A 137 -1.44 -14.97 -1.84
C THR A 137 -1.28 -16.17 -2.77
N TYR A 138 -1.71 -17.33 -2.33
CA TYR A 138 -1.58 -18.59 -3.06
C TYR A 138 -2.87 -19.40 -3.00
N ASN A 139 -3.01 -20.35 -3.93
CA ASN A 139 -4.09 -21.32 -3.94
C ASN A 139 -3.51 -22.72 -4.14
N ILE A 140 -3.50 -23.52 -3.07
CA ILE A 140 -2.98 -24.88 -3.08
C ILE A 140 -3.94 -25.74 -2.25
N ASN A 141 -4.57 -26.72 -2.88
CA ASN A 141 -5.55 -27.59 -2.24
C ASN A 141 -4.94 -28.31 -1.04
N GLY A 142 -5.58 -28.18 0.12
CA GLY A 142 -5.16 -28.82 1.37
C GLY A 142 -4.01 -28.14 2.11
N VAL A 143 -3.45 -27.04 1.59
CA VAL A 143 -2.40 -26.26 2.27
C VAL A 143 -3.00 -24.96 2.79
N THR A 144 -3.09 -24.82 4.11
CA THR A 144 -3.67 -23.65 4.78
C THR A 144 -2.61 -22.73 5.40
N SER A 145 -1.36 -23.18 5.48
CA SER A 145 -0.23 -22.41 5.99
C SER A 145 1.01 -22.74 5.17
N LEU A 146 1.66 -21.68 4.69
CA LEU A 146 2.84 -21.76 3.85
C LEU A 146 3.76 -20.58 4.20
N ASN A 147 5.01 -20.90 4.49
CA ASN A 147 6.08 -19.96 4.72
C ASN A 147 6.95 -19.87 3.46
N LEU A 148 7.26 -18.65 3.03
CA LEU A 148 8.21 -18.38 1.94
C LEU A 148 9.17 -17.28 2.42
N ASP A 149 10.45 -17.47 2.16
CA ASP A 149 11.47 -16.44 2.33
C ASP A 149 11.71 -15.66 1.02
N GLY A 150 12.45 -14.56 1.10
CA GLY A 150 12.76 -13.72 -0.05
C GLY A 150 13.45 -14.47 -1.20
N PRO A 151 14.51 -15.28 -0.95
CA PRO A 151 15.19 -16.04 -1.99
C PRO A 151 14.29 -17.08 -2.68
N THR A 152 13.48 -17.83 -1.93
CA THR A 152 12.55 -18.83 -2.47
C THR A 152 11.45 -18.15 -3.29
N LEU A 153 10.88 -17.06 -2.77
CA LEU A 153 9.86 -16.30 -3.47
C LEU A 153 10.39 -15.71 -4.79
N ALA A 154 11.60 -15.14 -4.78
CA ALA A 154 12.22 -14.63 -6.00
C ALA A 154 12.45 -15.74 -7.04
N LYS A 155 12.89 -16.93 -6.62
CA LYS A 155 13.06 -18.08 -7.51
C LYS A 155 11.74 -18.56 -8.10
N ILE A 156 10.65 -18.54 -7.34
CA ILE A 156 9.30 -18.81 -7.85
C ILE A 156 8.91 -17.80 -8.94
N PHE A 157 9.00 -16.49 -8.63
CA PHE A 157 8.61 -15.44 -9.58
C PHE A 157 9.58 -15.25 -10.76
N ASN A 158 10.77 -15.87 -10.70
CA ASN A 158 11.72 -16.01 -11.81
C ASN A 158 11.53 -17.30 -12.62
N GLY A 159 10.68 -18.23 -12.17
CA GLY A 159 10.43 -19.51 -12.84
C GLY A 159 11.50 -20.57 -12.59
N ALA A 160 12.41 -20.36 -11.63
CA ALA A 160 13.43 -21.35 -11.25
C ALA A 160 12.86 -22.46 -10.35
N ILE A 161 11.87 -22.13 -9.51
CA ILE A 161 11.08 -23.11 -8.76
C ILE A 161 9.71 -23.23 -9.43
N THR A 162 9.36 -24.44 -9.86
CA THR A 162 8.21 -24.68 -10.75
C THR A 162 7.14 -25.61 -10.16
N THR A 163 7.39 -26.22 -9.01
CA THR A 163 6.44 -27.11 -8.31
C THR A 163 6.45 -26.83 -6.81
N TRP A 164 5.31 -27.04 -6.15
CA TRP A 164 5.15 -26.68 -4.74
C TRP A 164 5.94 -27.56 -3.76
N ASN A 165 6.26 -28.80 -4.14
CA ASN A 165 7.09 -29.71 -3.33
C ASN A 165 8.61 -29.53 -3.56
N ASP A 166 9.03 -28.44 -4.20
CA ASP A 166 10.45 -28.15 -4.38
C ASP A 166 11.18 -28.17 -3.03
N PRO A 167 12.40 -28.78 -2.95
CA PRO A 167 13.14 -28.89 -1.69
C PRO A 167 13.37 -27.56 -0.97
N ALA A 168 13.49 -26.43 -1.68
CA ALA A 168 13.63 -25.11 -1.07
C ALA A 168 12.35 -24.70 -0.33
N ILE A 169 11.17 -24.96 -0.91
CA ILE A 169 9.88 -24.67 -0.25
C ILE A 169 9.66 -25.66 0.90
N GLN A 170 9.90 -26.95 0.67
CA GLN A 170 9.70 -28.01 1.65
C GLN A 170 10.59 -27.84 2.89
N GLY A 171 11.83 -27.36 2.72
CA GLY A 171 12.77 -27.13 3.81
C GLY A 171 12.31 -26.07 4.82
N ILE A 172 11.56 -25.06 4.36
CA ILE A 172 11.01 -23.97 5.20
C ILE A 172 9.67 -24.38 5.84
N ASN A 173 9.01 -25.41 5.28
CA ASN A 173 7.68 -25.86 5.66
C ASN A 173 7.71 -27.29 6.22
N ALA A 174 8.61 -27.55 7.17
CA ALA A 174 8.75 -28.87 7.79
C ALA A 174 7.43 -29.35 8.41
N GLY A 175 7.01 -30.57 8.05
CA GLY A 175 5.74 -31.15 8.52
C GLY A 175 4.52 -30.82 7.66
N THR A 176 4.63 -29.92 6.68
CA THR A 176 3.58 -29.68 5.68
C THR A 176 3.78 -30.60 4.48
N ASN A 177 2.74 -31.34 4.11
CA ASN A 177 2.74 -32.15 2.88
C ASN A 177 2.48 -31.25 1.67
N LEU A 178 3.55 -30.80 1.01
CA LEU A 178 3.42 -29.97 -0.19
C LEU A 178 3.23 -30.86 -1.44
N PRO A 179 2.26 -30.54 -2.31
CA PRO A 179 1.98 -31.35 -3.49
C PRO A 179 2.99 -31.10 -4.61
N ALA A 180 3.13 -32.05 -5.54
CA ALA A 180 3.89 -31.85 -6.78
C ALA A 180 3.16 -30.97 -7.82
N THR A 181 2.10 -30.26 -7.40
CA THR A 181 1.33 -29.36 -8.25
C THR A 181 2.26 -28.29 -8.87
N PRO A 182 2.17 -28.03 -10.18
CA PRO A 182 2.90 -26.94 -10.81
C PRO A 182 2.57 -25.57 -10.19
N ILE A 183 3.55 -24.68 -10.15
CA ILE A 183 3.34 -23.30 -9.70
C ILE A 183 2.87 -22.45 -10.87
N HIS A 184 1.74 -21.79 -10.69
CA HIS A 184 1.17 -20.85 -11.65
C HIS A 184 1.34 -19.41 -11.13
N VAL A 185 2.37 -18.71 -11.60
CA VAL A 185 2.56 -17.30 -11.26
C VAL A 185 1.50 -16.46 -11.97
N VAL A 186 0.77 -15.67 -11.19
CA VAL A 186 -0.12 -14.62 -11.69
C VAL A 186 0.49 -13.28 -11.34
N PHE A 187 0.62 -12.39 -12.32
CA PHE A 187 1.18 -11.06 -12.15
C PHE A 187 0.21 -9.98 -12.64
N ARG A 188 0.45 -8.73 -12.27
CA ARG A 188 -0.35 -7.60 -12.75
C ARG A 188 0.02 -7.23 -14.19
N SER A 189 -0.94 -7.30 -15.11
CA SER A 189 -0.71 -6.94 -16.52
C SER A 189 -0.66 -5.44 -16.78
N ASP A 190 -1.24 -4.63 -15.88
CA ASP A 190 -1.20 -3.17 -15.90
C ASP A 190 -0.01 -2.60 -15.13
N GLU A 191 0.41 -1.38 -15.47
CA GLU A 191 1.44 -0.67 -14.70
C GLU A 191 0.94 -0.35 -13.28
N SER A 192 1.54 -1.03 -12.31
CA SER A 192 1.03 -1.14 -10.95
C SER A 192 2.06 -0.74 -9.90
N GLY A 193 1.64 0.07 -8.93
CA GLY A 193 2.47 0.40 -7.78
C GLY A 193 2.64 -0.80 -6.83
N THR A 194 1.63 -1.67 -6.73
CA THR A 194 1.75 -2.96 -6.03
C THR A 194 2.89 -3.80 -6.63
N THR A 195 3.00 -3.82 -7.96
CA THR A 195 4.08 -4.52 -8.68
C THR A 195 5.45 -3.91 -8.43
N ASP A 196 5.56 -2.58 -8.40
CA ASP A 196 6.80 -1.90 -8.06
C ASP A 196 7.25 -2.26 -6.64
N ASN A 197 6.37 -2.10 -5.65
CA ASN A 197 6.70 -2.38 -4.25
C ASN A 197 7.01 -3.86 -4.00
N PHE A 198 6.27 -4.79 -4.62
CA PHE A 198 6.58 -6.22 -4.54
C PHE A 198 7.98 -6.53 -5.09
N GLN A 199 8.33 -5.97 -6.25
CA GLN A 199 9.66 -6.19 -6.83
C GLN A 199 10.77 -5.50 -6.04
N ARG A 200 10.51 -4.37 -5.37
CA ARG A 200 11.47 -3.77 -4.43
C ARG A 200 11.74 -4.68 -3.24
N TYR A 201 10.71 -5.34 -2.71
CA TYR A 201 10.87 -6.36 -1.69
C TYR A 201 11.73 -7.52 -2.20
N LEU A 202 11.44 -8.07 -3.39
CA LEU A 202 12.26 -9.13 -3.98
C LEU A 202 13.70 -8.69 -4.20
N ASP A 203 13.94 -7.49 -4.74
CA ASP A 203 15.28 -6.97 -4.98
C ASP A 203 16.09 -6.84 -3.69
N ALA A 204 15.46 -6.40 -2.60
CA ALA A 204 16.10 -6.22 -1.30
C ALA A 204 16.26 -7.52 -0.47
N ALA A 205 15.29 -8.43 -0.53
CA ALA A 205 15.18 -9.56 0.39
C ALA A 205 15.64 -10.91 -0.20
N SER A 206 15.94 -10.96 -1.51
CA SER A 206 16.20 -12.24 -2.19
C SER A 206 17.66 -12.70 -2.20
N ASP A 207 18.56 -11.98 -1.52
CA ASP A 207 20.00 -12.22 -1.58
C ASP A 207 20.53 -12.30 -3.03
N GLY A 208 19.98 -11.46 -3.91
CA GLY A 208 20.33 -11.38 -5.32
C GLY A 208 19.62 -12.40 -6.23
N ALA A 209 18.79 -13.30 -5.69
CA ALA A 209 18.05 -14.27 -6.52
C ALA A 209 17.03 -13.63 -7.45
N TRP A 210 16.54 -12.42 -7.14
CA TRP A 210 15.66 -11.65 -8.02
C TRP A 210 16.41 -11.10 -9.24
N GLY A 211 17.40 -10.22 -9.00
CA GLY A 211 18.36 -9.74 -10.01
C GLY A 211 17.78 -8.91 -11.16
N LYS A 212 16.52 -8.46 -11.07
CA LYS A 212 15.82 -7.73 -12.16
C LYS A 212 15.48 -6.28 -11.83
N GLY A 213 15.72 -5.85 -10.59
CA GLY A 213 15.28 -4.55 -10.07
C GLY A 213 13.77 -4.41 -10.00
N ALA A 214 13.30 -3.21 -9.70
CA ALA A 214 11.86 -2.91 -9.54
C ALA A 214 11.31 -1.97 -10.62
N GLY A 215 10.00 -1.84 -10.66
CA GLY A 215 9.26 -0.98 -11.59
C GLY A 215 7.78 -1.31 -11.63
N LYS A 216 6.98 -0.46 -12.27
CA LYS A 216 5.51 -0.64 -12.32
C LYS A 216 5.08 -1.80 -13.21
N ALA A 217 5.93 -2.21 -14.15
CA ALA A 217 5.75 -3.43 -14.94
C ALA A 217 6.46 -4.61 -14.26
N PHE A 218 5.84 -5.79 -14.34
CA PHE A 218 6.43 -7.02 -13.80
C PHE A 218 7.57 -7.52 -14.68
N LYS A 219 8.73 -7.81 -14.07
CA LYS A 219 9.95 -8.20 -14.80
C LYS A 219 10.24 -9.71 -14.75
N GLY A 220 9.46 -10.49 -14.00
CA GLY A 220 9.72 -11.93 -13.83
C GLY A 220 9.72 -12.70 -15.14
N GLY A 221 8.98 -12.22 -16.16
CA GLY A 221 9.01 -12.76 -17.52
C GLY A 221 8.31 -14.11 -17.67
N ILE A 222 7.61 -14.56 -16.63
CA ILE A 222 6.85 -15.82 -16.58
C ILE A 222 5.48 -15.58 -15.94
N GLY A 223 4.57 -16.53 -16.15
CA GLY A 223 3.23 -16.49 -15.59
C GLY A 223 2.19 -15.81 -16.48
N GLU A 224 1.01 -15.60 -15.92
CA GLU A 224 -0.14 -15.02 -16.60
C GLU A 224 -0.48 -13.64 -16.03
N GLY A 225 -0.74 -12.68 -16.91
CA GLY A 225 -1.06 -11.31 -16.52
C GLY A 225 -2.56 -11.11 -16.29
N ALA A 226 -2.95 -10.64 -15.11
CA ALA A 226 -4.31 -10.24 -14.78
C ALA A 226 -4.37 -8.75 -14.41
N LYS A 227 -5.48 -8.08 -14.73
CA LYS A 227 -5.62 -6.64 -14.56
C LYS A 227 -6.11 -6.28 -13.16
N GLY A 228 -5.42 -5.38 -12.47
CA GLY A 228 -5.82 -4.89 -11.15
C GLY A 228 -5.69 -5.94 -10.04
N ASN A 229 -5.84 -5.51 -8.78
CA ASN A 229 -5.87 -6.43 -7.63
C ASN A 229 -7.08 -7.39 -7.69
N ASP A 230 -8.22 -6.92 -8.22
CA ASP A 230 -9.41 -7.77 -8.37
C ASP A 230 -9.19 -8.88 -9.40
N GLY A 231 -8.53 -8.57 -10.52
CA GLY A 231 -8.24 -9.55 -11.56
C GLY A 231 -7.24 -10.60 -11.09
N THR A 232 -6.17 -10.21 -10.40
CA THR A 232 -5.21 -11.16 -9.82
C THR A 232 -5.85 -12.01 -8.73
N SER A 233 -6.68 -11.42 -7.85
CA SER A 233 -7.47 -12.16 -6.84
C SER A 233 -8.44 -13.17 -7.45
N ALA A 234 -9.13 -12.80 -8.52
CA ALA A 234 -10.03 -13.71 -9.22
C ALA A 234 -9.27 -14.84 -9.92
N ALA A 235 -8.13 -14.54 -10.54
CA ALA A 235 -7.30 -15.53 -11.21
C ALA A 235 -6.77 -16.59 -10.22
N ILE A 236 -6.22 -16.17 -9.07
CA ILE A 236 -5.68 -17.14 -8.10
C ILE A 236 -6.79 -18.04 -7.52
N LYS A 237 -7.96 -17.48 -7.26
CA LYS A 237 -9.10 -18.24 -6.71
C LYS A 237 -9.53 -19.39 -7.62
N ASN A 238 -9.39 -19.22 -8.94
CA ASN A 238 -9.83 -20.18 -9.94
C ASN A 238 -8.72 -21.11 -10.45
N THR A 239 -7.46 -20.88 -10.05
CA THR A 239 -6.30 -21.64 -10.55
C THR A 239 -5.60 -22.32 -9.37
N GLU A 240 -5.75 -23.64 -9.28
CA GLU A 240 -4.99 -24.47 -8.35
C GLU A 240 -3.48 -24.37 -8.64
N GLY A 241 -2.67 -24.33 -7.59
CA GLY A 241 -1.23 -24.17 -7.68
C GLY A 241 -0.77 -22.72 -7.94
N SER A 242 -1.67 -21.74 -7.91
CA SER A 242 -1.33 -20.36 -8.25
C SER A 242 -0.72 -19.57 -7.08
N ILE A 243 0.04 -18.53 -7.43
CA ILE A 243 0.64 -17.56 -6.51
C ILE A 243 0.64 -16.16 -7.14
N THR A 244 0.37 -15.13 -6.33
CA THR A 244 0.43 -13.72 -6.74
C THR A 244 0.80 -12.80 -5.57
N TYR A 245 0.78 -11.49 -5.80
CA TYR A 245 0.99 -10.43 -4.83
C TYR A 245 -0.17 -9.42 -4.94
N ASN A 246 -0.92 -9.23 -3.85
CA ASN A 246 -2.10 -8.36 -3.83
C ASN A 246 -2.05 -7.42 -2.63
N GLU A 247 -2.69 -6.26 -2.76
CA GLU A 247 -3.02 -5.46 -1.58
C GLU A 247 -4.23 -6.10 -0.84
N TRP A 248 -4.30 -5.88 0.48
CA TRP A 248 -5.26 -6.51 1.39
C TRP A 248 -6.65 -5.88 1.33
#